data_AF-A0A923WJC0-F1
#
_entry.id   AF-A0A923WJC0-F1
#
_cell.length_a   1.000
_cell.length_b   1.000
_cell.length_c   1.000
_cell.angle_alpha   90.00
_cell.angle_beta   90.00
_cell.angle_gamma   90.00
#
_symmetry.space_group_name_H-M   'P 1'
#
loop_
_entity.id
_entity.type
_entity.pdbx_description
1 polymer ?
#
loop_
_entity_poly.entity_id
_entity_poly.type
_entity_poly.pdbx_seq_one_letter_code
_entity_poly.pdbx_strand_id
1 'polypeptide(L)'
;KDVLNLIDTASPYALTGSIFSRNKTMIEEAKEALRYCAGNLYINDKPTGAVVNQQPFGGARMSGTNDKAGSIFNLIRWVNPLVIKENLNPPHDYMYDYMK
;
A
#
# COMPACT_ATOMS: atom_id res chain seq x y z
N LYS A 1 -12.02 -1.02 23.41
CA LYS A 1 -10.96 -0.22 22.77
C LYS A 1 -9.56 -0.57 23.30
N ASP A 2 -9.41 -0.82 24.60
CA ASP A 2 -8.11 -1.12 25.22
C ASP A 2 -7.36 -2.29 24.57
N VAL A 3 -8.06 -3.36 24.18
CA VAL A 3 -7.44 -4.50 23.48
C VAL A 3 -6.94 -4.13 22.08
N LEU A 4 -7.67 -3.30 21.34
CA LEU A 4 -7.23 -2.87 19.99
C LEU A 4 -5.97 -1.99 20.09
N ASN A 5 -5.94 -1.09 21.08
CA ASN A 5 -4.76 -0.27 21.36
C ASN A 5 -3.57 -1.14 21.82
N LEU A 6 -3.84 -2.18 22.61
CA LEU A 6 -2.81 -3.14 22.99
C LEU A 6 -2.24 -3.85 21.75
N ILE A 7 -3.08 -4.36 20.84
CA ILE A 7 -2.62 -5.00 19.60
C ILE A 7 -1.75 -4.05 18.77
N ASP A 8 -2.14 -2.77 18.67
CA ASP A 8 -1.38 -1.77 17.92
C ASP A 8 0.02 -1.52 18.47
N THR A 9 0.18 -1.59 19.79
CA THR A 9 1.44 -1.26 20.48
C THR A 9 2.25 -2.48 20.91
N ALA A 10 1.67 -3.68 20.93
CA ALA A 10 2.30 -4.88 21.44
C ALA A 10 3.45 -5.42 20.57
N SER A 11 3.50 -5.06 19.29
CA SER A 11 4.54 -5.55 18.36
C SER A 11 5.10 -4.43 17.49
N PRO A 12 6.43 -4.40 17.30
CA PRO A 12 7.04 -3.53 16.29
C PRO A 12 6.86 -4.06 14.86
N TYR A 13 6.29 -5.26 14.68
CA TYR A 13 6.04 -5.89 13.38
C TYR A 13 4.58 -5.74 12.96
N ALA A 14 4.33 -5.66 11.65
CA ALA A 14 3.00 -5.50 11.07
C ALA A 14 2.88 -6.22 9.72
N LEU A 15 3.10 -7.54 9.71
CA LEU A 15 3.05 -8.33 8.48
C LEU A 15 1.60 -8.66 8.08
N THR A 16 0.92 -9.46 8.92
CA THR A 16 -0.44 -9.94 8.67
C THR A 16 -1.28 -9.88 9.94
N GLY A 17 -2.58 -9.69 9.80
CA GLY A 17 -3.53 -9.74 10.91
C GLY A 17 -4.90 -10.25 10.45
N SER A 18 -5.74 -10.69 11.38
CA SER A 18 -7.11 -11.09 11.05
C SER A 18 -8.11 -10.66 12.12
N ILE A 19 -9.33 -10.33 11.69
CA ILE A 19 -10.48 -10.00 12.53
C ILE A 19 -11.56 -11.05 12.28
N PHE A 20 -11.98 -11.75 13.33
CA PHE A 20 -13.12 -12.67 13.28
C PHE A 20 -14.31 -12.04 13.99
N SER A 21 -15.35 -11.69 13.23
CA SER A 21 -16.58 -11.11 13.76
C SER A 21 -17.70 -11.23 12.72
N ARG A 22 -18.95 -11.36 13.20
CA ARG A 22 -20.16 -11.23 12.38
C ARG A 22 -20.81 -9.84 12.48
N ASN A 23 -20.37 -9.03 13.44
CA ASN A 23 -20.89 -7.68 13.66
C ASN A 23 -20.12 -6.69 12.78
N LYS A 24 -20.80 -6.11 11.79
CA LYS A 24 -20.20 -5.16 10.83
C LYS A 24 -19.62 -3.93 11.51
N THR A 25 -20.29 -3.38 12.53
CA THR A 25 -19.81 -2.20 13.25
C THR A 25 -18.48 -2.49 13.96
N MET A 26 -18.35 -3.68 14.55
CA MET A 26 -17.10 -4.09 15.20
C MET A 26 -15.97 -4.35 14.19
N ILE A 27 -16.31 -4.89 13.01
CA ILE A 27 -15.34 -5.08 11.93
C ILE A 27 -14.80 -3.72 11.48
N GLU A 28 -15.66 -2.74 11.24
CA GLU A 28 -15.21 -1.41 10.81
C GLU A 28 -14.42 -0.68 11.90
N GLU A 29 -14.83 -0.76 13.16
CA GLU A 29 -14.04 -0.20 14.28
C GLU A 29 -12.65 -0.83 14.37
N ALA A 30 -12.55 -2.16 14.28
CA ALA A 30 -11.27 -2.86 14.34
C ALA A 30 -10.41 -2.61 13.09
N LYS A 31 -11.01 -2.54 11.90
CA LYS A 31 -10.29 -2.20 10.65
C LYS A 31 -9.66 -0.82 10.73
N GLU A 32 -10.38 0.16 11.27
CA GLU A 32 -9.86 1.52 11.43
C GLU A 32 -8.72 1.54 12.47
N ALA A 33 -8.96 0.96 13.64
CA ALA A 33 -7.98 0.93 14.72
C ALA A 33 -6.69 0.17 14.34
N LEU A 34 -6.81 -0.90 13.54
CA LEU A 34 -5.69 -1.78 13.18
C LEU A 34 -5.11 -1.50 11.79
N ARG A 35 -5.49 -0.41 11.13
CA ARG A 35 -5.08 -0.09 9.74
C ARG A 35 -3.55 -0.13 9.54
N TYR A 36 -2.77 0.24 10.55
CA TYR A 36 -1.30 0.26 10.50
C TYR A 36 -0.64 -0.93 11.20
N CYS A 37 -1.42 -1.89 11.72
CA CYS A 37 -0.95 -3.06 12.45
C CYS A 37 -0.68 -4.27 11.54
N ALA A 38 -1.15 -4.23 10.30
CA ALA A 38 -0.98 -5.32 9.34
C ALA A 38 -0.87 -4.75 7.92
N GLY A 39 0.10 -5.23 7.15
CA GLY A 39 0.11 -4.94 5.72
C GLY A 39 -0.92 -5.75 4.95
N ASN A 40 -1.27 -6.95 5.43
CA ASN A 40 -2.37 -7.76 4.91
C ASN A 40 -3.35 -8.09 6.06
N LEU A 41 -4.51 -7.43 6.05
CA LEU A 41 -5.58 -7.62 7.04
C LEU A 41 -6.70 -8.48 6.45
N TYR A 42 -7.04 -9.56 7.14
CA TYR A 42 -8.07 -10.52 6.73
C TYR A 42 -9.31 -10.39 7.61
N ILE A 43 -10.51 -10.61 7.05
CA ILE A 43 -11.77 -10.58 7.80
C ILE A 43 -12.41 -11.96 7.67
N ASN A 44 -12.64 -12.62 8.81
CA ASN A 44 -13.21 -13.97 8.88
C ASN A 44 -12.45 -15.03 8.06
N ASP A 45 -11.13 -14.83 7.91
CA ASP A 45 -10.24 -15.77 7.25
C ASP A 45 -8.89 -15.82 7.99
N LYS A 46 -8.15 -16.92 7.85
CA LYS A 46 -6.82 -17.06 8.45
C LYS A 46 -5.84 -16.03 7.83
N PRO A 47 -4.90 -15.48 8.61
CA PRO A 47 -3.99 -14.43 8.14
C PRO A 47 -2.81 -14.95 7.29
N THR A 48 -3.05 -15.94 6.43
CA THR A 48 -2.03 -16.66 5.66
C THR A 48 -2.57 -17.08 4.29
N GLY A 49 -1.69 -17.44 3.36
CA GLY A 49 -2.11 -17.99 2.07
C GLY A 49 -2.53 -16.94 1.05
N ALA A 50 -1.82 -15.81 1.01
CA ALA A 50 -1.99 -14.82 -0.06
C ALA A 50 -1.77 -15.46 -1.44
N VAL A 51 -2.69 -15.21 -2.36
CA VAL A 51 -2.61 -15.67 -3.74
C VAL A 51 -2.09 -14.54 -4.62
N VAL A 52 -1.14 -14.86 -5.50
CA VAL A 52 -0.54 -13.90 -6.45
C VAL A 52 -1.65 -13.21 -7.25
N ASN A 53 -1.52 -11.88 -7.40
CA ASN A 53 -2.49 -11.03 -8.10
C ASN A 53 -3.90 -10.91 -7.47
N GLN A 54 -4.14 -11.50 -6.29
CA GLN A 54 -5.38 -11.30 -5.55
C GLN A 54 -5.14 -10.54 -4.24
N GLN A 55 -4.15 -10.95 -3.46
CA GLN A 55 -3.76 -10.26 -2.22
C GLN A 55 -2.24 -9.99 -2.25
N PRO A 56 -1.77 -8.97 -3.00
CA PRO A 56 -0.35 -8.59 -2.98
C PRO A 56 0.17 -8.50 -1.55
N PHE A 57 1.33 -9.12 -1.31
CA PHE A 57 1.78 -9.45 0.03
C PHE A 57 2.92 -8.53 0.46
N GLY A 58 2.86 -8.07 1.71
CA GLY A 58 3.90 -7.24 2.31
C GLY A 58 3.40 -6.53 3.55
N GLY A 59 4.32 -6.16 4.44
CA GLY A 59 4.06 -5.46 5.69
C GLY A 59 5.02 -4.29 5.91
N ALA A 60 4.59 -3.34 6.73
CA ALA A 60 5.36 -2.16 7.11
C ALA A 60 5.95 -2.32 8.54
N ARG A 61 6.31 -1.22 9.19
CA ARG A 61 7.05 -1.21 10.47
C ARG A 61 8.34 -2.03 10.33
N MET A 62 8.68 -2.86 11.32
CA MET A 62 9.84 -3.75 11.22
C MET A 62 9.62 -4.96 10.30
N SER A 63 8.47 -5.10 9.63
CA SER A 63 8.22 -6.18 8.66
C SER A 63 8.77 -5.90 7.25
N GLY A 64 9.28 -4.69 6.99
CA GLY A 64 9.96 -4.35 5.74
C GLY A 64 9.38 -3.12 5.03
N THR A 65 9.72 -2.98 3.75
CA THR A 65 9.40 -1.80 2.91
C THR A 65 7.98 -1.81 2.33
N ASN A 66 7.26 -2.93 2.46
CA ASN A 66 5.90 -3.10 1.94
C ASN A 66 5.76 -2.83 0.43
N ASP A 67 6.73 -3.24 -0.40
CA ASP A 67 6.69 -3.07 -1.86
C ASP A 67 5.63 -3.96 -2.58
N LYS A 68 4.78 -4.65 -1.80
CA LYS A 68 3.66 -5.49 -2.27
C LYS A 68 4.05 -6.46 -3.39
N ALA A 69 4.90 -7.43 -3.05
CA ALA A 69 5.26 -8.53 -3.93
C ALA A 69 4.00 -9.28 -4.43
N GLY A 70 4.01 -9.70 -5.69
CA GLY A 70 2.82 -10.21 -6.39
C GLY A 70 1.96 -9.12 -7.05
N SER A 71 2.45 -7.87 -7.13
CA SER A 71 1.85 -6.77 -7.88
C SER A 71 2.89 -6.01 -8.72
N ILE A 72 2.42 -5.12 -9.60
CA ILE A 72 3.29 -4.23 -10.39
C ILE A 72 4.17 -3.32 -9.52
N PHE A 73 3.74 -3.00 -8.30
CA PHE A 73 4.49 -2.11 -7.41
C PHE A 73 5.86 -2.68 -7.00
N ASN A 74 5.98 -4.02 -6.95
CA ASN A 74 7.28 -4.62 -6.72
C ASN A 74 8.17 -4.54 -7.95
N LEU A 75 7.60 -4.69 -9.15
CA LEU A 75 8.36 -4.63 -10.40
C LEU A 75 8.96 -3.24 -10.65
N ILE A 76 8.22 -2.17 -10.32
CA ILE A 76 8.72 -0.81 -10.51
C ILE A 76 9.91 -0.46 -9.61
N ARG A 77 10.19 -1.25 -8.56
CA ARG A 77 11.39 -1.06 -7.72
C ARG A 77 12.69 -1.41 -8.45
N TRP A 78 12.59 -2.21 -9.52
CA TRP A 78 13.73 -2.77 -10.26
C TRP A 78 13.93 -2.13 -11.64
N VAL A 79 13.21 -1.07 -11.95
CA VAL A 79 13.31 -0.37 -13.23
C VAL A 79 13.68 1.09 -13.02
N ASN A 80 14.39 1.67 -14.00
CA ASN A 80 14.69 3.10 -14.05
C ASN A 80 13.97 3.70 -15.29
N PRO A 81 12.81 4.36 -15.12
CA PRO A 81 12.02 4.82 -16.26
C PRO A 81 12.71 5.98 -16.99
N LEU A 82 12.69 5.93 -18.32
CA LEU A 82 13.14 7.00 -19.22
C LEU A 82 11.95 7.53 -20.01
N VAL A 83 11.79 8.85 -20.05
CA VAL A 83 10.82 9.53 -20.91
C VAL A 83 11.56 10.24 -22.03
N ILE A 84 11.15 9.99 -23.28
CA ILE A 84 11.71 10.62 -24.48
C ILE A 84 10.61 11.43 -25.15
N LYS A 85 10.89 12.71 -25.43
CA LYS A 85 10.02 13.58 -26.21
C LYS A 85 10.78 14.04 -27.45
N GLU A 86 10.18 13.81 -28.61
CA GLU A 86 10.61 14.42 -29.88
C GLU A 86 9.63 15.53 -30.24
N ASN A 87 10.14 16.72 -30.55
CA ASN A 87 9.32 17.82 -31.07
C ASN A 87 9.73 18.08 -32.52
N LEU A 88 8.90 17.67 -33.47
CA LEU A 88 9.17 17.78 -34.91
C LEU A 88 9.04 19.22 -35.44
N ASN A 89 8.47 20.14 -34.65
CA ASN A 89 8.35 21.55 -34.99
C ASN A 89 8.61 22.42 -33.75
N PRO A 90 9.88 22.58 -33.33
CA PRO A 90 10.23 23.41 -32.19
C PRO A 90 9.92 24.89 -32.47
N PRO A 91 9.52 25.67 -31.45
CA PRO A 91 9.31 27.10 -31.62
C PRO A 91 10.62 27.76 -32.09
N HIS A 92 10.49 28.68 -33.04
CA HIS A 92 11.61 29.45 -33.58
C HIS A 92 11.88 30.76 -32.81
N ASP A 93 11.00 31.10 -31.87
CA ASP A 93 11.10 32.29 -31.02
C ASP A 93 10.87 31.86 -29.55
N TYR A 94 11.61 32.49 -28.64
CA TYR A 94 11.51 32.26 -27.20
C TYR A 94 10.44 33.16 -26.54
N MET A 95 10.02 34.24 -27.21
CA MET A 95 9.04 35.19 -26.68
C MET A 95 7.62 34.62 -26.77
N TYR A 96 6.86 34.77 -25.69
CA TYR A 96 5.43 34.46 -25.66
C TYR A 96 4.60 35.66 -26.15
N ASP A 97 3.48 35.42 -26.83
CA ASP A 97 2.69 36.49 -27.48
C ASP A 97 2.17 37.58 -26.53
N TYR A 98 1.91 37.25 -25.26
CA TYR A 98 1.45 38.22 -24.26
C TYR A 98 2.56 39.14 -23.73
N MET A 99 3.83 38.85 -24.06
CA MET A 99 4.99 39.66 -23.68
C MET A 99 5.44 40.62 -24.80
N LYS A 100 4.74 40.60 -25.93
CA LYS A 100 4.97 41.51 -27.05
C LYS A 100 4.26 42.84 -26.82
#